data_AF-S9Q2H9-F1
#
_entry.id   AF-S9Q2H9-F1
#
_cell.length_a   1.000
_cell.length_b   1.000
_cell.length_c   1.000
_cell.angle_alpha   90.00
_cell.angle_beta   90.00
_cell.angle_gamma   90.00
#
_symmetry.space_group_name_H-M   'P 1'
#
loop_
_entity.id
_entity.type
_entity.pdbx_description
1 polymer ?
#
loop_
_entity_poly.entity_id
_entity_poly.type
_entity_poly.pdbx_seq_one_letter_code
_entity_poly.pdbx_strand_id
1 'polypeptide(L)'
;MAGKSVVSGKPWKASKAAYRRSGLAPTQKTSYEKRMEERRRVQEAKDREQKLRDEKEEERSAHAQKIRARREAKAEKERMELLQSKFHQKVIDRRRRREKRNKMLKER
;
A
#
# COMPACT_ATOMS: atom_id res chain seq x y z
N MET A 1 -5.80 35.96 49.50
CA MET A 1 -5.96 34.63 48.88
C MET A 1 -4.70 34.30 48.07
N ALA A 2 -3.67 33.72 48.69
CA ALA A 2 -2.45 33.36 48.00
C ALA A 2 -2.70 32.14 47.10
N GLY A 3 -2.63 32.33 45.78
CA GLY A 3 -2.85 31.27 44.81
C GLY A 3 -1.77 30.19 44.91
N LYS A 4 -2.18 28.92 44.94
CA LYS A 4 -1.30 27.74 45.01
C LYS A 4 -0.25 27.80 43.89
N SER A 5 1.04 27.77 44.24
CA SER A 5 2.14 27.74 43.27
C SER A 5 2.13 26.42 42.49
N VAL A 6 2.17 26.49 41.16
CA VAL A 6 2.13 25.32 40.26
C VAL A 6 3.44 24.49 40.34
N VAL A 7 4.48 25.05 40.97
CA VAL A 7 5.78 24.42 41.11
C VAL A 7 5.89 23.81 42.51
N SER A 8 6.24 22.51 42.57
CA SER A 8 6.58 21.86 43.83
C SER A 8 7.79 22.56 44.44
N GLY A 9 7.73 22.94 45.72
CA GLY A 9 8.65 23.84 46.44
C GLY A 9 10.13 23.42 46.58
N LYS A 10 10.70 22.76 45.57
CA LYS A 10 12.12 22.45 45.47
C LYS A 10 12.88 23.70 45.01
N PRO A 11 14.04 24.01 45.62
CA PRO A 11 14.73 25.28 45.42
C PRO A 11 15.32 25.46 44.01
N TRP A 12 15.56 24.38 43.26
CA TRP A 12 16.09 24.45 41.89
C TRP A 12 15.02 24.67 40.81
N LYS A 13 13.74 24.67 41.17
CA LYS A 13 12.66 24.90 40.19
C LYS A 13 12.28 26.37 40.19
N ALA A 14 12.42 27.03 39.04
CA ALA A 14 11.96 28.41 38.84
C ALA A 14 10.46 28.54 39.14
N SER A 15 10.06 29.62 39.81
CA SER A 15 8.65 29.92 40.07
C SER A 15 7.89 30.11 38.76
N LYS A 16 6.77 29.41 38.60
CA LYS A 16 5.89 29.55 37.43
C LYS A 16 4.54 30.09 37.87
N ALA A 17 4.11 31.18 37.24
CA ALA A 17 2.74 31.65 37.33
C ALA A 17 1.82 30.79 36.44
N ALA A 18 0.55 30.67 36.83
CA ALA A 18 -0.45 30.06 35.97
C ALA A 18 -0.58 30.89 34.68
N TYR A 19 -0.52 30.21 33.52
CA TYR A 19 -0.71 30.86 32.23
C TYR A 19 -2.13 31.40 32.10
N ARG A 20 -2.28 32.73 32.03
CA ARG A 20 -3.59 33.39 31.90
C ARG A 20 -3.77 33.94 30.50
N ARG A 21 -4.79 33.44 29.79
CA ARG A 21 -5.19 33.93 28.47
C ARG A 21 -5.57 35.42 28.45
N SER A 22 -6.00 35.98 29.58
CA SER A 22 -6.35 37.40 29.69
C SER A 22 -5.14 38.32 29.51
N GLY A 23 -3.93 37.88 29.87
CA GLY A 23 -2.69 38.66 29.75
C GLY A 23 -2.02 38.61 28.38
N LEU A 24 -2.59 37.87 27.41
CA LEU A 24 -2.07 37.88 26.03
C LEU A 24 -2.31 39.24 25.38
N ALA A 25 -1.31 39.70 24.61
CA ALA A 25 -1.46 40.85 23.73
C ALA A 25 -2.67 40.65 22.81
N PRO A 26 -3.43 41.71 22.45
CA PRO A 26 -4.57 41.61 21.55
C PRO A 26 -4.23 40.92 20.21
N THR A 27 -3.00 41.09 19.74
CA THR A 27 -2.44 40.44 18.55
C THR A 27 -2.31 38.92 18.67
N GLN A 28 -2.18 38.40 19.90
CA GLN A 28 -2.04 36.97 20.21
C GLN A 28 -3.40 36.33 20.54
N LYS A 29 -4.46 37.13 20.71
CA LYS A 29 -5.82 36.65 20.99
C LYS A 29 -6.57 36.38 19.69
N THR A 30 -6.60 35.13 19.24
CA THR A 30 -7.41 34.71 18.09
C THR A 30 -8.88 34.53 18.49
N SER A 31 -9.81 35.12 17.72
CA SER A 31 -11.24 34.87 17.91
C SER A 31 -11.57 33.39 17.64
N TYR A 32 -12.70 32.92 18.17
CA TYR A 32 -13.17 31.56 17.90
C TYR A 32 -13.42 31.35 16.40
N GLU A 33 -14.05 32.33 15.75
CA GLU A 33 -14.34 32.32 14.32
C GLU A 33 -13.08 32.14 13.47
N LYS A 34 -12.01 32.91 13.74
CA LYS A 34 -10.72 32.76 13.03
C LYS A 34 -10.13 31.36 13.17
N ARG A 35 -10.20 30.77 14.37
CA ARG A 35 -9.73 29.39 14.60
C ARG A 35 -10.57 28.36 13.87
N MET A 36 -11.87 28.59 13.74
CA MET A 36 -12.77 27.71 12.99
C MET A 36 -12.51 27.81 11.48
N GLU A 37 -12.28 29.01 10.96
CA GLU A 37 -11.87 29.20 9.56
C GLU A 37 -10.54 28.53 9.25
N GLU A 38 -9.52 28.69 10.11
CA GLU A 38 -8.23 28.01 9.96
C GLU A 38 -8.38 26.49 9.96
N ARG A 39 -9.18 25.93 10.88
CA ARG A 39 -9.47 24.50 10.92
C ARG A 39 -10.15 24.02 9.65
N ARG A 40 -11.13 24.77 9.14
CA ARG A 40 -11.81 24.45 7.89
C ARG A 40 -10.84 24.45 6.71
N ARG A 41 -9.97 25.46 6.60
CA ARG A 41 -8.94 25.53 5.54
C ARG A 41 -7.97 24.35 5.60
N VAL A 42 -7.52 23.98 6.80
CA VAL A 42 -6.65 22.82 6.99
C VAL A 42 -7.36 21.53 6.63
N GLN A 43 -8.64 21.37 6.98
CA GLN A 43 -9.41 20.19 6.60
C GLN A 43 -9.57 20.09 5.08
N GLU A 44 -9.94 21.18 4.41
CA GLU A 44 -10.06 21.22 2.95
C GLU A 44 -8.72 20.88 2.25
N ALA A 45 -7.59 21.33 2.81
CA ALA A 45 -6.27 20.99 2.27
C ALA A 45 -5.94 19.50 2.45
N LYS A 46 -6.24 18.92 3.63
CA LYS A 46 -6.03 17.49 3.90
C LYS A 46 -6.92 16.61 3.04
N ASP A 47 -8.18 16.99 2.85
CA ASP A 47 -9.11 16.23 2.01
C ASP A 47 -8.64 16.22 0.55
N ARG A 48 -8.09 17.34 0.06
CA ARG A 48 -7.47 17.39 -1.27
C ARG A 48 -6.20 16.54 -1.35
N GLU A 49 -5.33 16.60 -0.34
CA GLU A 49 -4.12 15.78 -0.30
C GLU A 49 -4.45 14.29 -0.28
N GLN A 50 -5.46 13.88 0.50
CA GLN A 50 -5.89 12.50 0.59
C GLN A 50 -6.43 12.00 -0.76
N LYS A 51 -7.30 12.77 -1.42
CA LYS A 51 -7.81 12.42 -2.76
C LYS A 51 -6.68 12.18 -3.76
N LEU A 52 -5.68 13.06 -3.79
CA LEU A 52 -4.52 12.91 -4.68
C LEU A 52 -3.67 11.67 -4.37
N ARG A 53 -3.57 11.30 -3.09
CA ARG A 53 -2.87 10.07 -2.68
C ARG A 53 -3.66 8.83 -3.08
N ASP A 54 -4.96 8.82 -2.84
CA ASP A 54 -5.86 7.71 -3.15
C ASP A 54 -5.87 7.46 -4.68
N GLU A 55 -6.02 8.50 -5.49
CA GLU A 55 -5.95 8.40 -6.97
C GLU A 55 -4.62 7.79 -7.44
N LYS A 56 -3.49 8.21 -6.86
CA LYS A 56 -2.17 7.67 -7.20
C LYS A 56 -2.00 6.22 -6.79
N GLU A 57 -2.57 5.82 -5.65
CA GLU A 57 -2.55 4.44 -5.18
C GLU A 57 -3.45 3.54 -6.03
N GLU A 58 -4.60 4.03 -6.46
CA GLU A 58 -5.49 3.36 -7.40
C GLU A 58 -4.78 3.11 -8.74
N GLU A 59 -4.12 4.11 -9.32
CA GLU A 59 -3.35 3.95 -10.55
C GLU A 59 -2.23 2.89 -10.42
N ARG A 60 -1.48 2.95 -9.31
CA ARG A 60 -0.42 1.97 -9.02
C ARG A 60 -0.98 0.57 -8.85
N SER A 61 -2.11 0.42 -8.14
CA SER A 61 -2.75 -0.86 -7.93
C SER A 61 -3.30 -1.43 -9.23
N ALA A 62 -3.93 -0.61 -10.08
CA ALA A 62 -4.42 -1.00 -11.39
C ALA A 62 -3.27 -1.45 -12.31
N HIS A 63 -2.14 -0.74 -12.30
CA HIS A 63 -0.94 -1.15 -13.04
C HIS A 63 -0.39 -2.50 -12.53
N ALA A 64 -0.29 -2.67 -11.21
CA ALA A 64 0.18 -3.92 -10.60
C ALA A 64 -0.75 -5.10 -10.95
N GLN A 65 -2.07 -4.91 -10.91
CA GLN A 65 -3.06 -5.92 -11.30
C GLN A 65 -2.92 -6.31 -12.77
N LYS A 66 -2.75 -5.33 -13.68
CA LYS A 66 -2.51 -5.61 -15.11
C LYS A 66 -1.25 -6.46 -15.33
N ILE A 67 -0.16 -6.16 -14.61
CA ILE A 67 1.07 -6.95 -14.69
C ILE A 67 0.86 -8.37 -14.18
N ARG A 68 0.18 -8.54 -13.04
CA ARG A 68 -0.13 -9.86 -12.47
C ARG A 68 -0.98 -10.69 -13.44
N ALA A 69 -2.06 -10.12 -13.96
CA ALA A 69 -2.91 -10.79 -14.95
C ALA A 69 -2.13 -11.22 -16.20
N ARG A 70 -1.24 -10.36 -16.71
CA ARG A 70 -0.38 -10.71 -17.86
C ARG A 70 0.58 -11.87 -17.53
N ARG A 71 1.16 -11.89 -16.33
CA ARG A 71 2.07 -12.97 -15.90
C ARG A 71 1.33 -14.28 -15.70
N GLU A 72 0.16 -14.24 -15.08
CA GLU A 72 -0.71 -15.42 -14.88
C GLU A 72 -1.16 -16.01 -16.21
N ALA A 73 -1.64 -15.18 -17.15
CA ALA A 73 -2.02 -15.61 -18.48
C ALA A 73 -0.84 -16.21 -19.27
N LYS A 74 0.37 -15.67 -19.09
CA LYS A 74 1.58 -16.24 -19.71
C LYS A 74 1.94 -17.58 -19.09
N ALA A 75 1.94 -17.69 -17.77
CA ALA A 75 2.25 -18.92 -17.05
C ALA A 75 1.25 -20.04 -17.38
N GLU A 76 -0.04 -19.71 -17.54
CA GLU A 76 -1.05 -20.68 -17.96
C GLU A 76 -0.79 -21.19 -19.39
N LYS A 77 -0.48 -20.28 -20.34
CA LYS A 77 -0.10 -20.67 -21.70
C LYS A 77 1.12 -21.59 -21.71
N GLU A 78 2.19 -21.21 -21.01
CA GLU A 78 3.42 -22.00 -20.91
C GLU A 78 3.15 -23.38 -20.28
N ARG A 79 2.31 -23.44 -19.25
CA ARG A 79 1.88 -24.71 -18.65
C ARG A 79 1.18 -25.60 -19.66
N MET A 80 0.28 -25.04 -20.47
CA MET A 80 -0.46 -25.78 -21.48
C MET A 80 0.45 -26.26 -22.62
N GLU A 81 1.38 -25.43 -23.07
CA GLU A 81 2.39 -25.81 -24.07
C GLU A 81 3.31 -26.94 -23.56
N LEU A 82 3.74 -26.87 -22.30
CA LEU A 82 4.52 -27.94 -21.65
C LEU A 82 3.72 -29.25 -21.53
N LEU A 83 2.42 -29.17 -21.28
CA LEU A 83 1.57 -30.36 -21.26
C LEU A 83 1.42 -30.95 -22.66
N GLN A 84 1.16 -30.11 -23.67
CA GLN A 84 1.05 -30.53 -25.07
C GLN A 84 2.33 -31.20 -25.54
N SER A 85 3.50 -30.62 -25.26
CA SER A 85 4.79 -31.22 -25.64
C SER A 85 5.02 -32.57 -24.95
N LYS A 86 4.68 -32.69 -23.65
CA LYS A 86 4.71 -33.96 -22.92
C LYS A 86 3.81 -35.01 -23.56
N PHE A 87 2.59 -34.66 -23.97
CA PHE A 87 1.68 -35.60 -24.63
C PHE A 87 2.20 -35.98 -26.02
N HIS A 88 2.70 -35.02 -26.79
CA HIS A 88 3.28 -35.26 -28.10
C HIS A 88 4.46 -36.22 -28.02
N GLN A 89 5.36 -36.02 -27.06
CA GLN A 89 6.51 -36.90 -26.82
C GLN A 89 6.06 -38.33 -26.49
N LYS A 90 5.04 -38.50 -25.65
CA LYS A 90 4.48 -39.83 -25.35
C LYS A 90 3.93 -40.54 -26.59
N VAL A 91 3.33 -39.80 -27.53
CA VAL A 91 2.84 -40.36 -28.80
C VAL A 91 4.01 -40.81 -29.68
N ILE A 92 5.04 -39.97 -29.82
CA ILE A 92 6.26 -40.32 -30.56
C ILE A 92 6.89 -41.58 -29.97
N ASP A 93 7.06 -41.65 -28.64
CA ASP A 93 7.68 -42.79 -27.98
C ASP A 93 6.85 -44.08 -28.13
N ARG A 94 5.52 -43.96 -28.14
CA ARG A 94 4.62 -45.10 -28.44
C ARG A 94 4.80 -45.57 -29.88
N ARG A 95 4.88 -44.65 -30.85
CA ARG A 95 5.11 -44.97 -32.26
C ARG A 95 6.47 -45.66 -32.45
N ARG A 96 7.55 -45.09 -31.90
CA ARG A 96 8.90 -45.67 -31.94
C ARG A 96 8.95 -47.08 -31.34
N ARG A 97 8.23 -47.33 -30.23
CA ARG A 97 8.13 -48.68 -29.64
C ARG A 97 7.40 -49.67 -30.55
N ARG A 98 6.32 -49.26 -31.22
CA ARG A 98 5.61 -50.11 -32.20
C ARG A 98 6.48 -50.41 -33.41
N GLU A 99 7.17 -49.40 -33.96
CA GLU A 99 8.09 -49.56 -35.09
C GLU A 99 9.21 -50.54 -34.75
N LYS A 100 9.86 -50.40 -33.58
CA LYS A 100 10.86 -51.35 -33.09
C LYS A 100 10.29 -52.77 -32.99
N ARG A 101 9.11 -52.94 -32.40
CA ARG A 101 8.47 -54.26 -32.29
C ARG A 101 8.15 -54.86 -33.67
N ASN A 102 7.54 -54.09 -34.56
CA ASN A 102 7.19 -54.54 -35.89
C ASN A 102 8.43 -54.92 -36.70
N LYS A 103 9.52 -54.18 -36.57
CA LYS A 103 10.81 -54.53 -37.19
C LYS A 103 11.31 -55.90 -36.70
N MET A 104 11.37 -56.10 -35.38
CA MET A 104 11.80 -57.38 -34.78
C MET A 104 10.90 -58.56 -35.17
N LEU A 105 9.62 -58.33 -35.44
CA LEU A 105 8.66 -59.37 -35.87
C LEU A 105 8.70 -59.63 -37.38
N LYS A 106 9.23 -58.71 -38.18
CA LYS A 106 9.36 -58.85 -39.64
C LYS A 106 10.72 -59.43 -40.05
N GLU A 107 11.72 -59.28 -39.18
CA GLU A 107 13.08 -59.84 -39.32
C GLU A 107 13.21 -61.26 -38.71
N ARG A 108 12.11 -61.85 -38.25
CA ARG A 108 12.01 -63.19 -37.66
C ARG A 108 11.17 -64.09 -38.56
#